data_AF-A0A939ULV6-F1
#
_entry.id   AF-A0A939ULV6-F1
#
_cell.length_a   1.000
_cell.length_b   1.000
_cell.length_c   1.000
_cell.angle_alpha   90.00
_cell.angle_beta   90.00
_cell.angle_gamma   90.00
#
_symmetry.space_group_name_H-M   'P 1'
#
loop_
_entity.id
_entity.type
_entity.pdbx_description
1 polymer ?
#
loop_
_entity_poly.entity_id
_entity_poly.type
_entity_poly.pdbx_seq_one_letter_code
_entity_poly.pdbx_strand_id
1 'polypeptide(L)'
;NGNNNVYCQDNQTSWFDWSLAQKNSELLNFTRAMIRLRKEHPTFSRKDFFGESEEEKRRGVDIVWYDFDGRMPDWSKLDRFLACVVYGREFDKDFYIAANTDSHDMNLILPTPESGRLWARVVDTSFPAGEEVAESGKEELLQIQNRYVIPANSFVVLMSVPRT
;
A
#
# COMPACT_ATOMS: atom_id res chain seq x y z
N ASN A 1 -1.42 -29.65 -1.89
CA ASN A 1 -2.53 -30.03 -0.98
C ASN A 1 -2.42 -29.22 0.30
N GLY A 2 -3.43 -28.41 0.61
CA GLY A 2 -3.53 -27.68 1.88
C GLY A 2 -4.84 -28.06 2.58
N ASN A 3 -4.79 -28.32 3.89
CA ASN A 3 -5.99 -28.54 4.69
C ASN A 3 -6.44 -27.19 5.25
N ASN A 4 -7.61 -26.71 4.82
CA ASN A 4 -8.18 -25.44 5.28
C ASN A 4 -9.07 -25.59 6.54
N ASN A 5 -9.11 -26.78 7.16
CA ASN A 5 -9.97 -27.07 8.31
C ASN A 5 -9.29 -27.99 9.35
N VAL A 6 -8.19 -27.53 9.94
CA VAL A 6 -7.29 -28.30 10.84
C VAL A 6 -7.78 -28.33 12.31
N TYR A 7 -9.05 -27.98 12.58
CA TYR A 7 -9.55 -27.68 13.92
C TYR A 7 -9.45 -28.82 14.95
N CYS A 8 -9.51 -30.09 14.52
CA CYS A 8 -9.47 -31.26 15.40
C CYS A 8 -8.12 -32.01 15.36
N GLN A 9 -7.10 -31.42 14.75
CA GLN A 9 -5.80 -32.06 14.61
C GLN A 9 -4.81 -31.46 15.62
N ASP A 10 -4.41 -32.25 16.60
CA ASP A 10 -3.29 -31.95 17.49
C ASP A 10 -2.06 -32.75 17.04
N ASN A 11 -1.43 -32.30 15.96
CA ASN A 11 -0.24 -32.92 15.36
C ASN A 11 0.54 -31.89 14.53
N GLN A 12 1.60 -32.35 13.84
CA GLN A 12 2.49 -31.48 13.07
C GLN A 12 1.79 -30.65 11.97
N THR A 13 0.56 -31.00 11.57
CA THR A 13 -0.23 -30.22 10.62
C THR A 13 -0.73 -28.90 11.23
N SER A 14 -0.93 -28.83 12.55
CA SER A 14 -1.41 -27.63 13.27
C SER A 14 -0.32 -26.96 14.12
N TRP A 15 0.73 -27.69 14.51
CA TRP A 15 1.81 -27.13 15.32
C TRP A 15 2.63 -26.10 14.54
N PHE A 16 3.14 -25.07 15.24
CA PHE A 16 4.07 -24.11 14.65
C PHE A 16 5.44 -24.75 14.43
N ASP A 17 5.83 -24.90 13.16
CA ASP A 17 7.19 -25.26 12.80
C ASP A 17 8.07 -24.01 12.66
N TRP A 18 8.87 -23.74 13.70
CA TRP A 18 9.76 -22.59 13.75
C TRP A 18 10.92 -22.66 12.74
N SER A 19 11.26 -23.83 12.21
CA SER A 19 12.27 -23.93 11.15
C SER A 19 11.82 -23.22 9.87
N LEU A 20 10.50 -23.09 9.65
CA LEU A 20 9.94 -22.37 8.53
C LEU A 20 10.16 -20.87 8.62
N ALA A 21 10.34 -20.29 9.81
CA ALA A 21 10.68 -18.88 9.96
C ALA A 21 12.09 -18.59 9.44
N GLN A 22 13.02 -19.54 9.58
CA GLN A 22 14.37 -19.43 9.02
C GLN A 22 14.36 -19.71 7.51
N LYS A 23 13.62 -20.74 7.08
CA LYS A 23 13.50 -21.12 5.66
C LYS A 23 12.82 -20.05 4.81
N ASN A 24 11.79 -19.40 5.34
CA ASN A 24 10.97 -18.38 4.66
C ASN A 24 11.20 -17.00 5.29
N SER A 25 12.46 -16.69 5.61
CA SER A 25 12.85 -15.45 6.28
C SER A 25 12.45 -14.20 5.48
N GLU A 26 12.40 -14.29 4.15
CA GLU A 26 11.92 -13.24 3.24
C GLU A 26 10.49 -12.80 3.58
N LEU A 27 9.54 -13.73 3.64
CA LEU A 27 8.14 -13.43 3.99
C LEU A 27 8.02 -12.87 5.41
N LEU A 28 8.81 -13.39 6.36
CA LEU A 28 8.85 -12.88 7.73
C LEU A 28 9.35 -11.43 7.77
N ASN A 29 10.43 -11.13 7.05
CA ASN A 29 11.02 -9.80 6.99
C ASN A 29 10.08 -8.80 6.31
N PHE A 30 9.50 -9.18 5.17
CA PHE A 30 8.47 -8.39 4.49
C PHE A 30 7.30 -8.07 5.44
N THR A 31 6.76 -9.09 6.12
CA THR A 31 5.64 -8.91 7.05
C THR A 31 6.02 -7.97 8.20
N ARG A 32 7.24 -8.08 8.75
CA ARG A 32 7.75 -7.18 9.79
C ARG A 32 7.88 -5.75 9.28
N ALA A 33 8.36 -5.55 8.05
CA ALA A 33 8.48 -4.24 7.43
C ALA A 33 7.11 -3.59 7.21
N MET A 34 6.12 -4.34 6.71
CA MET A 34 4.74 -3.86 6.56
C MET A 34 4.08 -3.50 7.91
N ILE A 35 4.30 -4.30 8.96
CA ILE A 35 3.82 -3.98 10.32
C ILE A 35 4.47 -2.70 10.84
N ARG A 36 5.78 -2.51 10.60
CA ARG A 36 6.50 -1.29 10.98
C ARG A 36 5.90 -0.08 10.27
N LEU A 37 5.77 -0.14 8.94
CA LEU A 37 5.16 0.92 8.12
C LEU A 37 3.78 1.33 8.67
N ARG A 38 2.91 0.35 8.94
CA ARG A 38 1.57 0.61 9.51
C ARG A 38 1.63 1.31 10.87
N LYS A 39 2.62 0.99 11.72
CA LYS A 39 2.78 1.58 13.05
C LYS A 39 3.41 2.97 13.02
N GLU A 40 4.26 3.25 12.05
CA GLU A 40 4.94 4.54 11.88
C GLU A 40 3.99 5.62 11.34
N HIS A 41 2.93 5.23 10.64
CA HIS A 41 1.97 6.14 10.01
C HIS A 41 0.56 6.01 10.62
N PRO A 42 0.14 6.94 11.49
CA PRO A 42 -1.20 6.99 12.07
C PRO A 42 -2.33 6.93 11.04
N THR A 43 -2.09 7.35 9.80
CA THR A 43 -3.03 7.25 8.68
C THR A 43 -3.58 5.84 8.46
N PHE A 44 -2.79 4.79 8.75
CA PHE A 44 -3.21 3.38 8.62
C PHE A 44 -3.82 2.78 9.90
N SER A 45 -4.01 3.58 10.95
CA SER A 45 -4.53 3.14 12.25
C SER A 45 -5.56 4.11 12.86
N ARG A 46 -6.27 4.82 11.99
CA ARG A 46 -7.36 5.75 12.36
C ARG A 46 -8.48 5.02 13.10
N LYS A 47 -9.11 5.75 14.04
CA LYS A 47 -10.23 5.24 14.85
C LYS A 47 -11.60 5.51 14.21
N ASP A 48 -11.69 6.56 13.41
CA ASP A 48 -12.91 6.97 12.71
C ASP A 48 -12.86 6.51 11.25
N PHE A 49 -14.03 6.34 10.64
CA PHE A 49 -14.12 6.12 9.20
C PHE A 49 -13.71 7.38 8.42
N PHE A 50 -13.31 7.18 7.16
CA PHE A 50 -13.06 8.28 6.24
C PHE A 50 -14.34 9.09 6.00
N GLY A 51 -14.26 10.41 6.10
CA GLY A 51 -15.37 11.34 5.86
C GLY A 51 -16.35 11.56 7.03
N GLU A 52 -16.12 11.00 8.21
CA GLU A 52 -17.07 11.07 9.34
C GLU A 52 -16.72 12.12 10.41
N SER A 53 -15.46 12.53 10.55
CA SER A 53 -15.04 13.48 11.60
C SER A 53 -15.34 14.94 11.24
N GLU A 54 -15.57 15.77 12.26
CA GLU A 54 -15.82 17.21 12.10
C GLU A 54 -14.62 17.98 11.52
N GLU A 55 -13.40 17.44 11.61
CA GLU A 55 -12.23 17.98 10.94
C GLU A 55 -12.21 17.64 9.44
N GLU A 56 -12.67 16.46 9.04
CA GLU A 56 -12.77 16.04 7.64
C GLU A 56 -13.86 16.78 6.89
N LYS A 57 -15.01 16.99 7.53
CA LYS A 57 -16.06 17.86 6.98
C LYS A 57 -15.55 19.29 6.72
N ARG A 58 -14.53 19.74 7.44
CA ARG A 58 -13.86 21.05 7.24
C ARG A 58 -12.77 21.02 6.17
N ARG A 59 -11.99 19.94 6.05
CA ARG A 59 -10.94 19.78 5.01
C ARG A 59 -11.48 19.36 3.65
N GLY A 60 -12.68 18.79 3.60
CA GLY A 60 -13.41 18.49 2.37
C GLY A 60 -13.21 17.08 1.82
N VAL A 61 -12.00 16.49 1.88
CA VAL A 61 -11.73 15.11 1.43
C VAL A 61 -10.53 14.51 2.15
N ASP A 62 -10.64 13.27 2.62
CA ASP A 62 -9.56 12.51 3.28
C ASP A 62 -9.16 11.21 2.55
N ILE A 63 -9.98 10.76 1.60
CA ILE A 63 -9.66 9.73 0.62
C ILE A 63 -10.23 10.07 -0.75
N VAL A 64 -9.44 9.89 -1.81
CA VAL A 64 -9.91 10.00 -3.20
C VAL A 64 -9.58 8.71 -3.93
N TRP A 65 -10.56 8.15 -4.63
CA TRP A 65 -10.42 6.90 -5.39
C TRP A 65 -10.09 7.18 -6.86
N TYR A 66 -9.27 6.29 -7.44
CA TYR A 66 -8.78 6.41 -8.80
C TYR A 66 -8.85 5.08 -9.57
N ASP A 67 -9.19 5.16 -10.85
CA ASP A 67 -8.85 4.16 -11.86
C ASP A 67 -7.40 4.35 -12.37
N PHE A 68 -6.94 3.50 -13.29
CA PHE A 68 -5.56 3.57 -13.79
C PHE A 68 -5.28 4.83 -14.64
N ASP A 69 -6.33 5.45 -15.20
CA ASP A 69 -6.28 6.71 -15.95
C ASP A 69 -6.28 7.95 -15.04
N GLY A 70 -6.26 7.76 -13.71
CA GLY A 70 -6.27 8.85 -12.74
C GLY A 70 -7.61 9.56 -12.60
N ARG A 71 -8.72 8.91 -12.98
CA ARG A 71 -10.09 9.41 -12.86
C ARG A 71 -10.82 8.71 -11.72
N MET A 72 -11.93 9.29 -11.25
CA MET A 72 -12.80 8.61 -10.29
C MET A 72 -13.36 7.32 -10.89
N PRO A 73 -13.26 6.16 -10.21
CA PRO A 73 -13.69 4.89 -10.78
C PRO A 73 -15.21 4.83 -10.93
N ASP A 74 -15.67 4.14 -11.97
CA ASP A 74 -17.07 3.72 -12.09
C ASP A 74 -17.30 2.51 -11.19
N TRP A 75 -17.87 2.74 -10.01
CA TRP A 75 -18.18 1.71 -9.02
C TRP A 75 -19.07 0.56 -9.55
N SER A 76 -19.86 0.82 -10.59
CA SER A 76 -20.71 -0.20 -11.21
C SER A 76 -19.96 -1.11 -12.20
N LYS A 77 -18.73 -0.72 -12.58
CA LYS A 77 -17.89 -1.40 -13.58
C LYS A 77 -16.45 -1.51 -13.11
N LEU A 78 -16.25 -1.74 -11.82
CA LEU A 78 -14.92 -2.00 -11.29
C LEU A 78 -14.28 -3.18 -12.02
N ASP A 79 -13.02 -2.99 -12.39
CA ASP A 79 -12.18 -3.99 -13.03
C ASP A 79 -11.12 -4.49 -12.04
N ARG A 80 -10.10 -5.18 -12.54
CA ARG A 80 -9.00 -5.77 -11.76
C ARG A 80 -7.99 -4.76 -11.23
N PHE A 81 -8.30 -3.47 -11.24
CA PHE A 81 -7.46 -2.40 -10.73
C PHE A 81 -8.25 -1.44 -9.83
N LEU A 82 -7.61 -0.99 -8.74
CA LEU A 82 -8.12 0.10 -7.92
C LEU A 82 -6.96 0.84 -7.25
N ALA A 83 -7.08 2.16 -7.17
CA ALA A 83 -6.17 2.99 -6.41
C ALA A 83 -6.90 4.04 -5.56
N CYS A 84 -6.20 4.57 -4.56
CA CYS A 84 -6.65 5.72 -3.80
C CYS A 84 -5.49 6.59 -3.33
N VAL A 85 -5.77 7.88 -3.11
CA VAL A 85 -4.97 8.73 -2.24
C VAL A 85 -5.64 8.81 -0.89
N VAL A 86 -4.89 8.54 0.17
CA VAL A 86 -5.29 8.78 1.55
C VAL A 86 -4.49 9.96 2.07
N TYR A 87 -5.18 11.01 2.51
CA TYR A 87 -4.55 12.21 3.05
C TYR A 87 -4.29 12.07 4.55
N GLY A 88 -3.06 12.38 4.97
CA GLY A 88 -2.63 12.27 6.35
C GLY A 88 -3.22 13.37 7.26
N ARG A 89 -3.51 13.03 8.52
CA ARG A 89 -3.89 14.02 9.56
C ARG A 89 -2.64 14.54 10.30
N GLU A 90 -2.77 15.68 10.97
CA GLU A 90 -1.86 16.15 12.04
C GLU A 90 -0.37 15.81 11.83
N PHE A 91 0.21 16.20 10.69
CA PHE A 91 1.63 16.03 10.31
C PHE A 91 2.09 14.67 9.72
N ASP A 92 1.19 13.71 9.51
CA ASP A 92 1.51 12.48 8.77
C ASP A 92 1.63 12.74 7.25
N LYS A 93 2.05 11.72 6.51
CA LYS A 93 2.20 11.76 5.05
C LYS A 93 0.90 11.40 4.34
N ASP A 94 0.74 11.91 3.13
CA ASP A 94 -0.26 11.41 2.18
C ASP A 94 0.27 10.17 1.47
N PHE A 95 -0.62 9.21 1.19
CA PHE A 95 -0.28 7.95 0.57
C PHE A 95 -1.08 7.72 -0.71
N TYR A 96 -0.42 7.34 -1.79
CA TYR A 96 -1.09 6.77 -2.96
C TYR A 96 -0.94 5.25 -2.90
N ILE A 97 -2.05 4.53 -2.92
CA ILE A 97 -2.10 3.08 -2.78
C ILE A 97 -2.76 2.53 -4.04
N ALA A 98 -2.14 1.55 -4.69
CA ALA A 98 -2.67 0.92 -5.89
C ALA A 98 -2.52 -0.59 -5.85
N ALA A 99 -3.56 -1.29 -6.30
CA ALA A 99 -3.56 -2.74 -6.46
C ALA A 99 -3.91 -3.10 -7.90
N ASN A 100 -3.01 -3.84 -8.57
CA ASN A 100 -3.25 -4.45 -9.87
C ASN A 100 -3.40 -5.96 -9.70
N THR A 101 -4.62 -6.47 -9.84
CA THR A 101 -4.94 -7.91 -9.80
C THR A 101 -5.18 -8.49 -11.21
N ASP A 102 -4.85 -7.72 -12.24
CA ASP A 102 -4.86 -8.18 -13.63
C ASP A 102 -3.61 -9.00 -13.94
N SER A 103 -3.68 -9.75 -15.04
CA SER A 103 -2.55 -10.46 -15.63
C SER A 103 -1.64 -9.58 -16.48
N HIS A 104 -1.96 -8.29 -16.66
CA HIS A 104 -1.18 -7.34 -17.45
C HIS A 104 -0.66 -6.17 -16.62
N ASP A 105 0.50 -5.66 -17.01
CA ASP A 105 1.08 -4.43 -16.46
C ASP A 105 0.22 -3.23 -16.84
N MET A 106 0.13 -2.25 -15.93
CA MET A 106 -0.65 -1.04 -16.15
C MET A 106 0.22 0.21 -16.01
N ASN A 107 -0.05 1.18 -16.89
CA ASN A 107 0.56 2.51 -16.83
C ASN A 107 -0.38 3.45 -16.09
N LEU A 108 -0.05 3.75 -14.84
CA LEU A 108 -0.86 4.61 -13.99
C LEU A 108 -0.63 6.08 -14.33
N ILE A 109 -1.70 6.87 -14.34
CA ILE A 109 -1.61 8.33 -14.25
C ILE A 109 -1.75 8.69 -12.77
N LEU A 110 -0.67 9.20 -12.17
CA LEU A 110 -0.66 9.56 -10.76
C LEU A 110 -1.28 10.95 -10.55
N PRO A 111 -2.09 11.14 -9.49
CA PRO A 111 -2.52 12.47 -9.08
C PRO A 111 -1.31 13.28 -8.60
N THR A 112 -1.39 14.60 -8.78
CA THR A 112 -0.35 15.50 -8.25
C THR A 112 -0.48 15.58 -6.73
N PRO A 113 0.61 15.35 -5.97
CA PRO A 113 0.58 15.52 -4.51
C PRO A 113 0.37 16.98 -4.12
N GLU A 114 0.09 17.26 -2.84
CA GLU A 114 -0.07 18.65 -2.35
C GLU A 114 1.15 19.52 -2.68
N SER A 115 0.92 20.84 -2.83
CA SER A 115 1.96 21.80 -3.23
C SER A 115 3.22 21.68 -2.36
N GLY A 116 4.38 21.54 -3.01
CA GLY A 116 5.66 21.39 -2.33
C GLY A 116 5.99 19.95 -1.90
N ARG A 117 5.19 18.95 -2.31
CA ARG A 117 5.48 17.52 -2.09
C ARG A 117 5.76 16.79 -3.40
N LEU A 118 6.35 15.61 -3.28
CA LEU A 118 6.66 14.67 -4.34
C LEU A 118 6.35 13.24 -3.88
N TRP A 119 6.00 12.35 -4.80
CA TRP A 119 5.86 10.92 -4.56
C TRP A 119 7.22 10.23 -4.46
N ALA A 120 7.37 9.43 -3.42
CA ALA A 120 8.44 8.45 -3.24
C ALA A 120 7.85 7.04 -3.11
N ARG A 121 8.51 6.03 -3.66
CA ARG A 121 8.14 4.62 -3.51
C ARG A 121 8.48 4.16 -2.10
N VAL A 122 7.51 3.54 -1.44
CA VAL A 122 7.70 2.93 -0.12
C VAL A 122 7.43 1.43 -0.15
N VAL A 123 6.42 0.99 -0.92
CA VAL A 123 6.15 -0.43 -1.14
C VAL A 123 5.92 -0.68 -2.63
N ASP A 124 6.53 -1.72 -3.17
CA ASP A 124 6.18 -2.31 -4.45
C ASP A 124 6.45 -3.81 -4.43
N THR A 125 5.40 -4.62 -4.44
CA THR A 125 5.51 -6.09 -4.33
C THR A 125 6.02 -6.77 -5.60
N SER A 126 6.29 -6.03 -6.67
CA SER A 126 6.92 -6.58 -7.89
C SER A 126 8.44 -6.68 -7.78
N PHE A 127 9.04 -6.02 -6.77
CA PHE A 127 10.48 -6.06 -6.54
C PHE A 127 10.89 -7.39 -5.88
N PRO A 128 12.17 -7.78 -5.99
CA PRO A 128 12.69 -8.96 -5.30
C PRO A 128 12.65 -8.82 -3.77
N ALA A 129 12.71 -9.96 -3.08
CA ALA A 129 12.78 -10.05 -1.62
C ALA A 129 13.90 -9.19 -1.03
N GLY A 130 13.53 -8.27 -0.13
CA GLY A 130 14.42 -7.31 0.52
C GLY A 130 14.42 -5.92 -0.11
N GLU A 131 13.78 -5.74 -1.27
CA GLU A 131 13.71 -4.48 -2.01
C GLU A 131 12.27 -3.97 -2.19
N GLU A 132 11.27 -4.76 -1.76
CA GLU A 132 9.85 -4.43 -1.93
C GLU A 132 9.39 -3.34 -0.99
N VAL A 133 10.05 -3.19 0.17
CA VAL A 133 9.69 -2.19 1.18
C VAL A 133 10.92 -1.34 1.48
N ALA A 134 10.81 -0.04 1.25
CA ALA A 134 11.88 0.90 1.55
C ALA A 134 12.17 0.93 3.06
N GLU A 135 13.44 1.12 3.42
CA GLU A 135 13.81 1.44 4.79
C GLU A 135 13.34 2.86 5.13
N SER A 136 12.94 3.08 6.38
CA SER A 136 12.48 4.40 6.85
C SER A 136 13.56 5.46 6.62
N GLY A 137 13.19 6.55 5.94
CA GLY A 137 14.10 7.63 5.55
C GLY A 137 14.97 7.35 4.33
N LYS A 138 14.78 6.19 3.66
CA LYS A 138 15.44 5.82 2.40
C LYS A 138 14.44 5.58 1.28
N GLU A 139 13.29 6.24 1.33
CA GLU A 139 12.26 6.12 0.31
C GLU A 139 12.77 6.66 -1.02
N GLU A 140 12.46 5.95 -2.12
CA GLU A 140 12.99 6.27 -3.43
C GLU A 140 12.10 7.30 -4.13
N LEU A 141 12.60 8.52 -4.29
CA LEU A 141 11.89 9.56 -5.02
C LEU A 141 11.62 9.12 -6.46
N LEU A 142 10.37 9.20 -6.91
CA LEU A 142 10.05 8.88 -8.29
C LEU A 142 10.68 9.91 -9.24
N GLN A 143 11.37 9.42 -10.27
CA GLN A 143 11.91 10.30 -11.31
C GLN A 143 10.78 10.96 -12.12
N ILE A 144 9.67 10.24 -12.31
CA ILE A 144 8.47 10.70 -13.00
C ILE A 144 7.33 10.77 -11.99
N GLN A 145 6.82 11.98 -11.74
CA GLN A 145 5.88 12.27 -10.64
C GLN A 145 4.41 12.12 -11.02
N ASN A 146 4.10 11.94 -12.30
CA ASN A 146 2.74 11.84 -12.82
C ASN A 146 2.43 10.47 -13.44
N ARG A 147 3.37 9.51 -13.39
CA ARG A 147 3.19 8.17 -13.95
C ARG A 147 3.93 7.13 -13.12
N TYR A 148 3.37 5.92 -13.08
CA TYR A 148 4.01 4.74 -12.50
C TYR A 148 3.61 3.50 -13.30
N VAL A 149 4.54 2.58 -13.52
CA VAL A 149 4.22 1.26 -14.09
C VAL A 149 3.99 0.31 -12.93
N ILE A 150 2.78 -0.22 -12.80
CA ILE A 150 2.46 -1.26 -11.83
C ILE A 150 2.40 -2.61 -12.56
N PRO A 151 3.31 -3.56 -12.28
CA PRO A 151 3.27 -4.86 -12.92
C PRO A 151 1.99 -5.65 -12.62
N ALA A 152 1.70 -6.67 -13.43
CA ALA A 152 0.62 -7.62 -13.19
C ALA A 152 0.72 -8.23 -11.77
N ASN A 153 -0.43 -8.45 -11.13
CA ASN A 153 -0.53 -9.07 -9.79
C ASN A 153 0.35 -8.41 -8.71
N SER A 154 0.44 -7.08 -8.70
CA SER A 154 1.27 -6.34 -7.75
C SER A 154 0.52 -5.26 -6.99
N PHE A 155 1.12 -4.82 -5.89
CA PHE A 155 0.60 -3.79 -4.99
C PHE A 155 1.68 -2.74 -4.72
N VAL A 156 1.29 -1.47 -4.81
CA VAL A 156 2.20 -0.32 -4.70
C VAL A 156 1.68 0.64 -3.64
N VAL A 157 2.60 1.15 -2.83
CA VAL A 157 2.38 2.29 -1.93
C VAL A 157 3.44 3.34 -2.21
N LEU A 158 2.97 4.52 -2.58
CA LEU A 158 3.77 5.74 -2.65
C LEU A 158 3.44 6.64 -1.47
N MET A 159 4.43 7.37 -0.99
CA MET A 159 4.31 8.31 0.11
C MET A 159 4.73 9.69 -0.37
N SER A 160 4.00 10.70 0.07
CA SER A 160 4.35 12.09 -0.19
C SER A 160 5.49 12.54 0.72
N VAL A 161 6.54 13.10 0.12
CA VAL A 161 7.71 13.65 0.81
C VAL A 161 7.91 15.11 0.42
N PRO A 162 8.45 15.97 1.31
CA PRO A 162 8.74 17.36 0.96
C PRO A 162 9.72 17.46 -0.22
N ARG A 163 9.48 18.43 -1.11
CA ARG A 163 10.42 18.81 -2.16
C ARG A 163 11.57 19.60 -1.50
N THR A 164 12.74 18.99 -1.35
CA THR A 164 13.96 19.67 -0.89
C THR A 164 14.55 20.58 -1.95
#